data_AF-A0A9D6M3V4-F1
#
_entry.id   AF-A0A9D6M3V4-F1
#
_cell.length_a   1.000
_cell.length_b   1.000
_cell.length_c   1.000
_cell.angle_alpha   90.00
_cell.angle_beta   90.00
_cell.angle_gamma   90.00
#
_symmetry.space_group_name_H-M   'P 1'
#
loop_
_entity.id
_entity.type
_entity.pdbx_description
1 polymer ?
#
loop_
_entity_poly.entity_id
_entity_poly.type
_entity_poly.pdbx_seq_one_letter_code
_entity_poly.pdbx_strand_id
1 'polypeptide(L)'
;MPRAFETALAMGYAVDEQSDAIGIMPGDANAEINWPQSFANIARVIARGGAGARFAREQARVWRALVAALPENGRALVISHGGMIEAGAIACAPDADHRAWGDALGYCEGARLSFENDECMNVQVLRVEGTAISNQ
;
A
#
# COMPACT_ATOMS: atom_id res chain seq x y z
N MET A 1 -14.17 -5.14 -3.34
CA MET A 1 -13.84 -5.15 -4.78
C MET A 1 -14.54 -4.08 -5.63
N PRO A 2 -15.82 -3.69 -5.45
CA PRO A 2 -16.44 -2.67 -6.32
C PRO A 2 -15.72 -1.31 -6.28
N ARG A 3 -15.47 -0.79 -5.06
CA ARG A 3 -14.93 0.56 -4.87
C ARG A 3 -13.55 0.84 -5.49
N ALA A 4 -12.66 -0.15 -5.54
CA ALA A 4 -11.31 0.04 -6.08
C ALA A 4 -11.36 0.14 -7.62
N PHE A 5 -12.14 -0.73 -8.24
CA PHE A 5 -12.41 -0.69 -9.68
C PHE A 5 -13.12 0.61 -10.08
N GLU A 6 -14.17 1.00 -9.35
CA GLU A 6 -14.88 2.27 -9.57
C GLU A 6 -13.96 3.49 -9.44
N THR A 7 -13.03 3.47 -8.48
CA THR A 7 -12.02 4.53 -8.33
C THR A 7 -11.12 4.61 -9.56
N ALA A 8 -10.66 3.48 -10.10
CA ALA A 8 -9.85 3.45 -11.32
C ALA A 8 -10.57 4.10 -12.50
N LEU A 9 -11.84 3.74 -12.70
CA LEU A 9 -12.68 4.32 -13.75
C LEU A 9 -12.92 5.82 -13.53
N ALA A 10 -13.22 6.24 -12.29
CA ALA A 10 -13.44 7.65 -11.96
C ALA A 10 -12.18 8.51 -12.15
N MET A 11 -10.99 7.94 -11.97
CA MET A 11 -9.70 8.57 -12.26
C MET A 11 -9.39 8.63 -13.77
N GLY A 12 -10.23 8.04 -14.62
CA GLY A 12 -10.05 8.02 -16.08
C GLY A 12 -9.08 6.97 -16.58
N TYR A 13 -8.73 5.97 -15.76
CA TYR A 13 -7.83 4.88 -16.16
C TYR A 13 -8.61 3.69 -16.74
N ALA A 14 -8.03 3.06 -17.77
CA ALA A 14 -8.38 1.70 -18.13
C ALA A 14 -7.83 0.74 -17.06
N VAL A 15 -8.52 -0.38 -16.84
CA VAL A 15 -8.09 -1.42 -15.90
C VAL A 15 -7.57 -2.60 -16.70
N ASP A 16 -6.26 -2.83 -16.60
CA ASP A 16 -5.59 -3.94 -17.30
C ASP A 16 -5.81 -5.29 -16.60
N GLU A 17 -5.83 -5.30 -15.26
CA GLU A 17 -5.95 -6.51 -14.44
C GLU A 17 -6.70 -6.26 -13.12
N GLN A 18 -7.39 -7.29 -12.61
CA GLN A 18 -7.95 -7.33 -11.26
C GLN A 18 -7.42 -8.57 -10.53
N SER A 19 -7.07 -8.43 -9.24
CA SER A 19 -6.50 -9.52 -8.45
C SER A 19 -6.97 -9.46 -7.00
N ASP A 20 -7.42 -10.60 -6.48
CA ASP A 20 -7.82 -10.74 -5.07
C ASP A 20 -6.63 -10.56 -4.12
N ALA A 21 -5.41 -10.85 -4.58
CA ALA A 21 -4.18 -10.72 -3.80
C ALA A 21 -3.88 -9.26 -3.38
N ILE A 22 -4.46 -8.29 -4.10
CA ILE A 22 -4.38 -6.86 -3.74
C ILE A 22 -5.73 -6.31 -3.29
N GLY A 23 -6.71 -7.18 -3.06
CA GLY A 23 -8.08 -6.78 -2.76
C GLY A 23 -8.65 -7.26 -1.42
N ILE A 24 -8.13 -8.34 -0.85
CA ILE A 24 -8.69 -8.95 0.35
C ILE A 24 -7.59 -9.15 1.39
N MET A 25 -7.79 -8.56 2.58
CA MET A 25 -6.98 -8.86 3.74
C MET A 25 -7.57 -10.06 4.48
N PRO A 26 -6.78 -11.13 4.74
CA PRO A 26 -7.22 -12.26 5.55
C PRO A 26 -7.68 -11.85 6.95
N GLY A 27 -8.65 -12.56 7.52
CA GLY A 27 -9.28 -12.18 8.79
C GLY A 27 -8.32 -12.14 9.99
N ASP A 28 -7.34 -13.05 10.03
CA ASP A 28 -6.28 -13.08 11.05
C ASP A 28 -5.32 -11.90 10.91
N ALA A 29 -4.89 -11.59 9.69
CA ALA A 29 -4.09 -10.41 9.40
C ALA A 29 -4.85 -9.11 9.73
N ASN A 30 -6.14 -9.05 9.41
CA ASN A 30 -7.00 -7.91 9.74
C ASN A 30 -7.15 -7.73 11.26
N ALA A 31 -7.29 -8.82 12.01
CA ALA A 31 -7.36 -8.78 13.47
C ALA A 31 -6.03 -8.29 14.09
N GLU A 32 -4.88 -8.66 13.53
CA GLU A 32 -3.58 -8.22 14.03
C GLU A 32 -3.25 -6.77 13.64
N ILE A 33 -3.42 -6.40 12.36
CA ILE A 33 -3.13 -5.06 11.84
C ILE A 33 -4.11 -4.04 12.42
N ASN A 34 -5.39 -4.44 12.58
CA ASN A 34 -6.44 -3.63 13.20
C ASN A 34 -6.50 -2.20 12.65
N TRP A 35 -6.52 -2.08 11.31
CA TRP A 35 -6.56 -0.81 10.60
C TRP A 35 -7.87 -0.02 10.92
N PRO A 36 -7.85 1.31 11.04
CA PRO A 36 -6.73 2.23 10.81
C PRO A 36 -5.81 2.45 12.02
N GLN A 37 -4.50 2.50 11.77
CA GLN A 37 -3.46 2.89 12.75
C GLN A 37 -2.30 3.60 12.04
N SER A 38 -1.44 4.30 12.79
CA SER A 38 -0.21 4.88 12.22
C SER A 38 0.72 3.82 11.62
N PHE A 39 1.50 4.18 10.61
CA PHE A 39 2.50 3.29 10.00
C PHE A 39 3.45 2.67 11.04
N ALA A 40 3.90 3.45 12.01
CA ALA A 40 4.76 2.96 13.09
C ALA A 40 4.11 1.86 13.96
N ASN A 41 2.79 1.89 14.16
CA ASN A 41 2.08 0.84 14.90
C ASN A 41 1.96 -0.43 14.06
N ILE A 42 1.61 -0.28 12.78
CA ILE A 42 1.53 -1.43 11.85
C ILE A 42 2.90 -2.08 11.70
N ALA A 43 3.98 -1.31 11.62
CA ALA A 43 5.34 -1.83 11.57
C ALA A 43 5.69 -2.65 12.82
N ARG A 44 5.29 -2.22 14.01
CA ARG A 44 5.46 -3.00 15.25
C ARG A 44 4.65 -4.30 15.22
N VAL A 45 3.46 -4.30 14.65
CA VAL A 45 2.65 -5.52 14.48
C VAL A 45 3.37 -6.49 13.54
N ILE A 46 3.83 -6.01 12.38
CA ILE A 46 4.56 -6.80 11.39
C ILE A 46 5.87 -7.37 11.97
N ALA A 47 6.60 -6.58 12.76
CA ALA A 47 7.84 -7.02 13.40
C ALA A 47 7.66 -8.18 14.39
N ARG A 48 6.44 -8.41 14.90
CA ARG A 48 6.12 -9.56 15.78
C ARG A 48 6.04 -10.90 15.03
N GLY A 49 6.02 -10.91 13.70
CA GLY A 49 6.10 -12.12 12.90
C GLY A 49 4.78 -12.92 12.73
N GLY A 50 3.65 -12.36 13.16
CA GLY A 50 2.32 -12.98 13.10
C GLY A 50 1.68 -13.04 11.70
N ALA A 51 0.36 -13.19 11.67
CA ALA A 51 -0.44 -13.15 10.44
C ALA A 51 -0.28 -11.84 9.66
N GLY A 52 -0.23 -10.70 10.34
CA GLY A 52 0.01 -9.40 9.72
C GLY A 52 1.37 -9.35 9.02
N ALA A 53 2.39 -9.99 9.59
CA ALA A 53 3.72 -10.07 8.99
C ALA A 53 3.75 -10.96 7.74
N ARG A 54 3.05 -12.09 7.77
CA ARG A 54 2.90 -12.96 6.58
C ARG A 54 2.17 -12.21 5.46
N PHE A 55 1.06 -11.57 5.78
CA PHE A 55 0.28 -10.78 4.84
C PHE A 55 1.13 -9.67 4.21
N ALA A 56 1.86 -8.88 5.02
CA ALA A 56 2.73 -7.82 4.54
C ALA A 56 3.80 -8.34 3.55
N ARG A 57 4.43 -9.48 3.87
CA ARG A 57 5.41 -10.12 2.96
C ARG A 57 4.78 -10.60 1.66
N GLU A 58 3.56 -11.14 1.69
CA GLU A 58 2.85 -11.50 0.48
C GLU A 58 2.54 -10.28 -0.39
N GLN A 59 2.12 -9.16 0.20
CA GLN A 59 1.93 -7.91 -0.55
C GLN A 59 3.22 -7.46 -1.22
N ALA A 60 4.34 -7.43 -0.48
CA ALA A 60 5.64 -7.08 -1.05
C ALA A 60 6.08 -8.04 -2.17
N ARG A 61 5.79 -9.35 -2.03
CA ARG A 61 6.08 -10.35 -3.07
C ARG A 61 5.25 -10.11 -4.33
N VAL A 62 3.95 -9.84 -4.19
CA VAL A 62 3.06 -9.51 -5.31
C VAL A 62 3.53 -8.26 -6.04
N TRP A 63 3.94 -7.22 -5.32
CA TRP A 63 4.42 -5.98 -5.92
C TRP A 63 5.76 -6.13 -6.63
N ARG A 64 6.70 -6.91 -6.08
CA ARG A 64 7.95 -7.24 -6.78
C ARG A 64 7.68 -8.03 -8.05
N ALA A 65 6.76 -8.99 -8.03
CA ALA A 65 6.37 -9.72 -9.23
C ALA A 65 5.73 -8.81 -10.30
N LEU A 66 4.91 -7.84 -9.89
CA LEU A 66 4.36 -6.81 -10.78
C LEU A 66 5.48 -5.99 -11.42
N VAL A 67 6.44 -5.51 -10.62
CA VAL A 67 7.58 -4.71 -11.09
C VAL A 67 8.44 -5.49 -12.07
N ALA A 68 8.74 -6.75 -11.78
CA ALA A 68 9.53 -7.62 -12.66
C ALA A 68 8.88 -7.88 -14.03
N ALA A 69 7.55 -7.73 -14.13
CA ALA A 69 6.82 -7.87 -15.38
C ALA A 69 6.74 -6.56 -16.19
N LEU A 70 7.13 -5.41 -15.62
CA LEU A 70 7.12 -4.14 -16.32
C LEU A 70 8.31 -4.06 -17.29
N PRO A 71 8.15 -3.34 -18.44
CA PRO A 71 9.29 -3.01 -19.28
C PRO A 71 10.28 -2.11 -18.52
N GLU A 72 11.49 -1.98 -19.05
CA GLU A 72 12.48 -1.04 -18.50
C GLU A 72 11.88 0.37 -18.40
N ASN A 73 12.07 1.03 -17.24
CA ASN A 73 11.45 2.32 -16.89
C ASN A 73 9.90 2.32 -16.86
N GLY A 74 9.29 1.14 -16.88
CA GLY A 74 7.84 0.94 -16.80
C GLY A 74 7.25 1.38 -15.47
N ARG A 75 5.93 1.61 -15.47
CA ARG A 75 5.17 2.06 -14.29
C ARG A 75 3.84 1.35 -14.24
N ALA A 76 3.37 1.06 -13.04
CA ALA A 76 2.03 0.57 -12.78
C ALA A 76 1.33 1.45 -11.75
N LEU A 77 0.01 1.56 -11.85
CA LEU A 77 -0.85 2.12 -10.82
C LEU A 77 -1.69 0.98 -10.22
N VAL A 78 -1.52 0.74 -8.92
CA VAL A 78 -2.29 -0.24 -8.17
C VAL A 78 -3.28 0.48 -7.28
N ILE A 79 -4.57 0.22 -7.46
CA ILE A 79 -5.64 0.79 -6.65
C ILE A 79 -6.15 -0.28 -5.69
N SER A 80 -5.99 -0.03 -4.40
CA SER A 80 -6.24 -1.02 -3.33
C SER A 80 -6.86 -0.37 -2.08
N HIS A 81 -6.54 -0.86 -0.89
CA HIS A 81 -7.08 -0.43 0.39
C HIS A 81 -5.96 -0.04 1.35
N GLY A 82 -6.21 0.92 2.25
CA GLY A 82 -5.21 1.52 3.14
C GLY A 82 -4.32 0.49 3.83
N GLY A 83 -4.89 -0.41 4.62
CA GLY A 83 -4.13 -1.45 5.32
C GLY A 83 -3.35 -2.42 4.42
N MET A 84 -3.74 -2.59 3.14
CA MET A 84 -2.97 -3.40 2.18
C MET A 84 -1.75 -2.62 1.65
N ILE A 85 -1.95 -1.34 1.35
CA ILE A 85 -0.89 -0.44 0.88
C ILE A 85 0.12 -0.20 2.01
N GLU A 86 -0.34 0.07 3.22
CA GLU A 86 0.52 0.34 4.37
C GLU A 86 1.38 -0.88 4.73
N ALA A 87 0.77 -2.07 4.82
CA ALA A 87 1.49 -3.29 5.13
C ALA A 87 2.53 -3.67 4.06
N GLY A 88 2.16 -3.58 2.78
CA GLY A 88 3.09 -3.86 1.69
C GLY A 88 4.25 -2.86 1.64
N ALA A 89 3.98 -1.57 1.86
CA ALA A 89 5.03 -0.53 1.88
C ALA A 89 6.04 -0.77 3.01
N ILE A 90 5.55 -1.12 4.20
CA ILE A 90 6.41 -1.48 5.34
C ILE A 90 7.25 -2.72 5.01
N ALA A 91 6.67 -3.76 4.39
CA ALA A 91 7.42 -4.96 4.03
C ALA A 91 8.41 -4.76 2.86
N CYS A 92 8.19 -3.77 2.00
CA CYS A 92 9.15 -3.38 0.97
C CYS A 92 10.33 -2.59 1.55
N ALA A 93 10.12 -1.80 2.60
CA ALA A 93 11.16 -1.03 3.28
C ALA A 93 11.09 -1.19 4.82
N PRO A 94 11.52 -2.36 5.35
CA PRO A 94 11.36 -2.70 6.77
C PRO A 94 12.20 -1.83 7.71
N ASP A 95 13.29 -1.25 7.21
CA ASP A 95 14.23 -0.44 8.01
C ASP A 95 13.99 1.07 7.87
N ALA A 96 12.95 1.48 7.14
CA ALA A 96 12.59 2.89 7.00
C ALA A 96 12.05 3.49 8.32
N ASP A 97 12.14 4.82 8.46
CA ASP A 97 11.49 5.52 9.57
C ASP A 97 9.97 5.60 9.35
N HIS A 98 9.26 4.56 9.78
CA HIS A 98 7.79 4.50 9.68
C HIS A 98 7.07 5.51 10.55
N ARG A 99 7.77 6.21 11.47
CA ARG A 99 7.16 7.33 12.23
C ARG A 99 7.03 8.56 11.35
N ALA A 100 8.02 8.81 10.49
CA ALA A 100 7.99 9.90 9.51
C ALA A 100 6.90 9.72 8.44
N TRP A 101 6.40 8.50 8.23
CA TRP A 101 5.31 8.21 7.31
C TRP A 101 3.92 8.63 7.84
N GLY A 102 3.80 8.87 9.16
CA GLY A 102 2.62 9.44 9.79
C GLY A 102 1.47 8.45 10.05
N ASP A 103 0.25 8.98 10.08
CA ASP A 103 -0.98 8.23 10.36
C ASP A 103 -1.41 7.35 9.19
N ALA A 104 -2.51 6.60 9.35
CA ALA A 104 -3.07 5.77 8.29
C ALA A 104 -3.37 6.59 7.01
N LEU A 105 -3.36 5.94 5.85
CA LEU A 105 -3.73 6.54 4.57
C LEU A 105 -5.22 6.88 4.53
N GLY A 106 -5.53 8.11 4.13
CA GLY A 106 -6.89 8.54 3.80
C GLY A 106 -7.36 8.07 2.43
N TYR A 107 -8.56 8.50 2.03
CA TYR A 107 -9.06 8.26 0.69
C TYR A 107 -8.20 8.96 -0.36
N CYS A 108 -7.94 8.26 -1.46
CA CYS A 108 -7.09 8.74 -2.56
C CYS A 108 -5.63 9.06 -2.17
N GLU A 109 -5.21 8.70 -0.96
CA GLU A 109 -3.81 8.71 -0.55
C GLU A 109 -3.16 7.37 -0.91
N GLY A 110 -1.82 7.33 -0.93
CA GLY A 110 -1.11 6.13 -1.32
C GLY A 110 0.38 6.19 -1.02
N ALA A 111 1.14 5.31 -1.69
CA ALA A 111 2.59 5.34 -1.67
C ALA A 111 3.12 5.15 -3.09
N ARG A 112 4.22 5.84 -3.41
CA ARG A 112 5.03 5.59 -4.60
C ARG A 112 6.28 4.83 -4.18
N LEU A 113 6.48 3.66 -4.77
CA LEU A 113 7.66 2.85 -4.55
C LEU A 113 8.54 2.88 -5.80
N SER A 114 9.84 2.97 -5.61
CA SER A 114 10.85 2.87 -6.67
C SER A 114 11.67 1.61 -6.47
N PHE A 115 11.97 0.91 -7.56
CA PHE A 115 12.70 -0.35 -7.53
C PHE A 115 13.89 -0.35 -8.48
N GLU A 116 14.98 -0.99 -8.06
CA GLU A 116 16.14 -1.32 -8.89
C GLU A 116 16.47 -2.80 -8.67
N ASN A 117 16.56 -3.61 -9.74
CA ASN A 117 16.84 -5.05 -9.66
C ASN A 117 15.99 -5.79 -8.60
N ASP A 118 14.67 -5.54 -8.60
CA ASP A 118 13.68 -6.08 -7.65
C ASP A 118 13.81 -5.61 -6.19
N GLU A 119 14.81 -4.78 -5.88
CA GLU A 119 14.99 -4.15 -4.57
C GLU A 119 14.24 -2.83 -4.49
N CYS A 120 13.53 -2.59 -3.38
CA CYS A 120 12.83 -1.34 -3.17
C CYS A 120 13.80 -0.27 -2.67
N MET A 121 14.09 0.72 -3.51
CA MET A 121 15.07 1.78 -3.23
C MET A 121 14.47 2.95 -2.48
N ASN A 122 13.17 3.21 -2.67
CA ASN A 122 12.50 4.35 -2.05
C ASN A 122 11.00 4.09 -1.87
N VAL A 123 10.44 4.63 -0.79
CA VAL A 123 9.00 4.69 -0.51
C VAL A 123 8.64 6.13 -0.19
N GLN A 124 7.80 6.73 -1.03
CA GLN A 124 7.24 8.06 -0.80
C GLN A 124 5.77 7.93 -0.45
N VAL A 125 5.38 8.34 0.75
CA VAL A 125 3.96 8.45 1.12
C VAL A 125 3.35 9.65 0.39
N LEU A 126 2.25 9.42 -0.31
CA LEU A 126 1.51 10.41 -1.08
C LEU A 126 0.25 10.79 -0.31
N ARG A 127 0.20 12.04 0.14
CA ARG A 127 -0.94 12.61 0.87
C ARG A 127 -1.73 13.55 -0.04
N VAL A 128 -3.04 13.61 0.17
CA VAL A 128 -3.86 14.64 -0.48
C VAL A 128 -3.76 15.88 0.39
N GLU A 129 -3.18 16.96 -0.16
CA GLU A 129 -3.25 18.25 0.50
C GLU A 129 -4.72 18.66 0.58
N GLY A 130 -5.26 18.72 1.79
CA GLY A 130 -6.60 19.25 1.99
C GLY A 130 -6.60 20.72 1.59
N THR A 131 -7.36 21.08 0.55
CA THR A 131 -7.93 22.42 0.50
C THR A 131 -8.73 22.56 1.78
N ALA A 132 -8.22 23.33 2.75
CA ALA A 132 -9.04 23.78 3.86
C ALA A 132 -10.21 24.53 3.23
N ILE A 133 -11.37 23.88 3.13
CA ILE A 133 -12.61 24.61 2.89
C ILE A 133 -12.86 25.35 4.19
N SER A 134 -12.35 26.57 4.27
CA SER A 134 -12.72 27.53 5.29
C SER A 134 -14.22 27.76 5.13
N ASN A 135 -15.01 27.13 6.01
CA ASN A 135 -16.41 27.49 6.18
C ASN A 135 -16.45 28.97 6.62
N GLN A 136 -16.86 29.84 5.70
CA GLN A 136 -17.50 31.11 6.04
C GLN A 136 -18.99 30.86 6.22
#